data_AF-A0A1X7TAD6-F1
#
_entry.id   AF-A0A1X7TAD6-F1
#
_cell.length_a   1.000
_cell.length_b   1.000
_cell.length_c   1.000
_cell.angle_alpha   90.00
_cell.angle_beta   90.00
_cell.angle_gamma   90.00
#
_symmetry.space_group_name_H-M   'P 1'
#
loop_
_entity.id
_entity.type
_entity.pdbx_description
1 polymer ?
#
loop_
_entity_poly.entity_id
_entity_poly.type
_entity_poly.pdbx_seq_one_letter_code
_entity_poly.pdbx_strand_id
1 'polypeptide(L)'
;MAGLQWPHCLEWCKRHLAVLEASMSEYPLSPDSWESLKIRLEVVYRELACLDLLGDFDDNESQALKLIGEALALLESRMNSIHGTQELSLYNTPILYDGTIGRPRYDIRREQLEFLLSKRFTVTAVAALLNVSVRTVRRRMEDNGLYVRSLYSTLSNDELDSVVISIQSRFGLCVTDR
;
A
#
# COMPACT_ATOMS: atom_id res chain seq x y z
N MET A 1 -14.80 -38.13 -5.69
CA MET A 1 -14.38 -36.74 -5.42
C MET A 1 -15.49 -35.85 -5.91
N ALA A 2 -16.36 -35.38 -5.01
CA ALA A 2 -17.47 -34.51 -5.38
C ALA A 2 -16.87 -33.17 -5.84
N GLY A 3 -16.98 -32.88 -7.13
CA GLY A 3 -16.50 -31.61 -7.69
C GLY A 3 -17.21 -30.47 -6.97
N LEU A 4 -16.44 -29.52 -6.45
CA LEU A 4 -17.00 -28.25 -5.98
C LEU A 4 -17.85 -27.68 -7.11
N GLN A 5 -19.15 -27.53 -6.89
CA GLN A 5 -20.00 -26.80 -7.81
C GLN A 5 -19.74 -25.31 -7.61
N TRP A 6 -18.71 -24.82 -8.30
CA TRP A 6 -18.29 -23.43 -8.35
C TRP A 6 -19.41 -22.38 -8.46
N PRO A 7 -20.51 -22.60 -9.23
CA PRO A 7 -21.62 -21.66 -9.27
C PRO A 7 -22.24 -21.41 -7.89
N HIS A 8 -22.33 -22.45 -7.06
CA HIS A 8 -22.90 -22.39 -5.73
C HIS A 8 -21.94 -21.74 -4.72
N CYS A 9 -20.63 -21.98 -4.88
CA CYS A 9 -19.57 -21.33 -4.11
C CYS A 9 -19.49 -19.83 -4.42
N LEU A 10 -19.59 -19.45 -5.70
CA LEU A 10 -19.57 -18.05 -6.13
C LEU A 10 -20.78 -17.27 -5.60
N GLU A 11 -21.99 -17.85 -5.69
CA GLU A 11 -23.18 -17.24 -5.10
C GLU A 11 -23.10 -17.16 -3.57
N TRP A 12 -22.49 -18.14 -2.92
CA TRP A 12 -22.21 -18.08 -1.48
C TRP A 12 -21.22 -16.95 -1.17
N CYS A 13 -20.11 -16.82 -1.89
CA CYS A 13 -19.14 -15.74 -1.72
C CYS A 13 -19.76 -14.36 -1.94
N LYS A 14 -20.54 -14.17 -3.01
CA LYS A 14 -21.26 -12.92 -3.28
C LYS A 14 -22.25 -12.56 -2.17
N ARG A 15 -23.02 -13.53 -1.67
CA ARG A 15 -23.94 -13.32 -0.55
C ARG A 15 -23.20 -12.93 0.72
N HIS A 16 -22.10 -13.59 1.04
CA HIS A 16 -21.29 -13.24 2.21
C HIS A 16 -20.59 -11.89 2.05
N LEU A 17 -20.16 -11.52 0.86
CA LEU A 17 -19.66 -10.18 0.57
C LEU A 17 -20.74 -9.11 0.76
N ALA A 18 -21.93 -9.32 0.19
CA ALA A 18 -23.06 -8.42 0.38
C ALA A 18 -23.51 -8.35 1.85
N VAL A 19 -23.46 -9.46 2.59
CA VAL A 19 -23.72 -9.49 4.04
C VAL A 19 -22.61 -8.79 4.80
N LEU A 20 -21.34 -8.91 4.41
CA LEU A 20 -20.25 -8.13 5.00
C LEU A 20 -20.47 -6.65 4.76
N GLU A 21 -20.76 -6.23 3.53
CA GLU A 21 -21.09 -4.84 3.17
C GLU A 21 -22.35 -4.30 3.90
N ALA A 22 -23.38 -5.13 4.08
CA ALA A 22 -24.61 -4.75 4.78
C ALA A 22 -24.42 -4.73 6.32
N SER A 23 -23.75 -5.74 6.89
CA SER A 23 -23.42 -5.77 8.32
C SER A 23 -22.43 -4.69 8.71
N MET A 24 -21.58 -4.26 7.76
CA MET A 24 -20.76 -3.06 7.83
C MET A 24 -21.59 -1.77 8.05
N SER A 25 -22.91 -1.77 7.77
CA SER A 25 -23.83 -0.65 8.00
C SER A 25 -24.59 -0.71 9.33
N GLU A 26 -24.78 -1.89 9.94
CA GLU A 26 -25.74 -2.05 11.07
C GLU A 26 -25.17 -2.67 12.36
N TYR A 27 -24.06 -3.42 12.34
CA TYR A 27 -23.58 -4.12 13.55
C TYR A 27 -22.04 -4.22 13.62
N PRO A 28 -21.37 -3.70 14.67
CA PRO A 28 -19.93 -3.88 14.83
C PRO A 28 -19.63 -5.32 15.28
N LEU A 29 -19.06 -6.14 14.39
CA LEU A 29 -18.40 -7.39 14.77
C LEU A 29 -17.25 -7.09 15.74
N SER A 30 -16.96 -8.00 16.67
CA SER A 30 -15.81 -7.85 17.59
C SER A 30 -14.48 -7.85 16.83
N PRO A 31 -13.42 -7.18 17.33
CA PRO A 31 -12.09 -7.16 16.70
C PRO A 31 -11.56 -8.56 16.34
N ASP A 32 -11.70 -9.52 17.26
CA ASP A 32 -11.26 -10.91 17.05
C ASP A 32 -12.02 -11.60 15.90
N SER A 33 -13.30 -11.24 15.71
CA SER A 33 -14.12 -11.78 14.63
C SER A 33 -13.64 -11.26 13.27
N TRP A 34 -13.20 -10.00 13.19
CA TRP A 34 -12.61 -9.42 11.98
C TRP A 34 -11.27 -10.08 11.63
N GLU A 35 -10.38 -10.25 12.60
CA GLU A 35 -9.08 -10.91 12.43
C GLU A 35 -9.25 -12.35 11.91
N SER A 36 -10.17 -13.09 12.54
CA SER A 36 -10.47 -14.47 12.18
C SER A 36 -11.05 -14.61 10.77
N LEU A 37 -11.93 -13.69 10.37
CA LEU A 37 -12.50 -13.63 9.03
C LEU A 37 -11.43 -13.30 7.98
N LYS A 38 -10.57 -12.30 8.28
CA LYS A 38 -9.46 -11.91 7.41
C LYS A 38 -8.54 -13.10 7.14
N ILE A 39 -8.09 -13.80 8.18
CA ILE A 39 -7.21 -14.96 8.05
C ILE A 39 -7.83 -16.03 7.14
N ARG A 40 -9.12 -16.36 7.33
CA ARG A 40 -9.80 -17.35 6.47
C ARG A 40 -9.83 -16.92 5.02
N LEU A 41 -10.15 -15.66 4.74
CA LEU A 41 -10.18 -15.15 3.36
C LEU A 41 -8.78 -15.11 2.74
N GLU A 42 -7.73 -14.78 3.50
CA GLU A 42 -6.34 -14.82 3.02
C GLU A 42 -5.92 -16.24 2.61
N VAL A 43 -6.35 -17.28 3.34
CA VAL A 43 -6.08 -18.68 2.98
C VAL A 43 -6.76 -19.02 1.65
N VAL A 44 -8.06 -18.75 1.52
CA VAL A 44 -8.80 -19.02 0.27
C VAL A 44 -8.19 -18.26 -0.90
N TYR A 45 -7.86 -16.98 -0.71
CA TYR A 45 -7.21 -16.17 -1.73
C TYR A 45 -5.90 -16.80 -2.23
N ARG A 46 -5.05 -17.27 -1.31
CA ARG A 46 -3.77 -17.92 -1.66
C ARG A 46 -3.97 -19.23 -2.41
N GLU A 47 -4.92 -20.05 -1.98
CA GLU A 47 -5.23 -21.32 -2.66
C GLU A 47 -5.70 -21.06 -4.10
N LEU A 48 -6.59 -20.09 -4.29
CA LEU A 48 -7.06 -19.68 -5.61
C LEU A 48 -5.96 -19.07 -6.47
N ALA A 49 -5.13 -18.17 -5.93
CA ALA A 49 -3.99 -17.61 -6.66
C ALA A 49 -2.97 -18.68 -7.07
N CYS A 50 -2.79 -19.73 -6.26
CA CYS A 50 -1.94 -20.87 -6.62
C CYS A 50 -2.53 -21.70 -7.77
N LEU A 51 -3.85 -21.92 -7.77
CA LEU A 51 -4.55 -22.65 -8.82
C LEU A 51 -4.57 -21.87 -10.15
N ASP A 52 -4.71 -20.54 -10.10
CA ASP A 52 -4.63 -19.65 -11.27
C ASP A 52 -3.26 -19.77 -11.98
N LEU A 53 -2.16 -19.85 -11.23
CA LEU A 53 -0.82 -20.08 -11.79
C LEU A 53 -0.70 -21.41 -12.54
N LEU A 54 -1.45 -22.44 -12.11
CA LEU A 54 -1.47 -23.74 -12.78
C LEU A 54 -2.28 -23.71 -14.09
N GLY A 55 -2.92 -22.59 -14.42
CA GLY A 55 -3.66 -22.37 -15.66
C GLY A 55 -5.00 -23.08 -15.73
N ASP A 56 -5.57 -23.44 -14.58
CA ASP A 56 -6.80 -24.26 -14.46
C ASP A 56 -8.03 -23.42 -14.07
N PHE A 57 -8.03 -22.13 -14.41
CA PHE A 57 -9.12 -21.21 -14.10
C PHE A 57 -10.11 -21.07 -15.25
N ASP A 58 -11.39 -21.28 -14.95
CA ASP A 58 -12.51 -20.74 -15.71
C ASP A 58 -12.84 -19.29 -15.26
N ASP A 59 -13.78 -18.66 -15.97
CA ASP A 59 -14.15 -17.27 -15.73
C ASP A 59 -14.70 -17.04 -14.31
N ASN A 60 -15.32 -18.05 -13.70
CA ASN A 60 -15.89 -17.99 -12.34
C ASN A 60 -14.80 -18.01 -11.28
N GLU A 61 -13.76 -18.84 -11.42
CA GLU A 61 -12.64 -18.83 -10.47
C GLU A 61 -11.89 -17.50 -10.54
N SER A 62 -11.69 -16.98 -11.76
CA SER A 62 -11.09 -15.66 -11.98
C SER A 62 -11.90 -14.54 -11.30
N GLN A 63 -13.23 -14.62 -11.40
CA GLN A 63 -14.13 -13.66 -10.75
C GLN A 63 -14.13 -13.81 -9.22
N ALA A 64 -14.09 -15.04 -8.70
CA ALA A 64 -14.02 -15.30 -7.27
C ALA A 64 -12.72 -14.78 -6.66
N LEU A 65 -11.58 -15.01 -7.32
CA LEU A 65 -10.27 -14.51 -6.89
C LEU A 65 -10.26 -12.98 -6.77
N LYS A 66 -10.82 -12.27 -7.75
CA LYS A 66 -10.96 -10.80 -7.71
C LYS A 66 -11.85 -10.34 -6.56
N LEU A 67 -13.04 -10.93 -6.40
CA LEU A 67 -13.99 -10.59 -5.34
C LEU A 67 -13.40 -10.82 -3.94
N ILE A 68 -12.65 -11.90 -3.75
CA ILE A 68 -11.98 -12.18 -2.47
C ILE A 68 -10.85 -11.16 -2.22
N GLY A 69 -10.10 -10.77 -3.26
CA GLY A 69 -9.10 -9.71 -3.16
C GLY A 69 -9.70 -8.37 -2.74
N GLU A 70 -10.83 -7.98 -3.33
CA GLU A 70 -11.59 -6.78 -2.97
C GLU A 70 -12.10 -6.85 -1.52
N ALA A 71 -12.63 -7.99 -1.10
CA ALA A 71 -13.07 -8.24 0.27
C ALA A 71 -11.94 -7.99 1.29
N LEU A 72 -10.76 -8.53 1.01
CA LEU A 72 -9.60 -8.42 1.88
C LEU A 72 -9.12 -6.96 1.99
N ALA A 73 -9.12 -6.22 0.88
CA ALA A 73 -8.79 -4.80 0.88
C ALA A 73 -9.79 -3.96 1.73
N LEU A 74 -11.09 -4.24 1.61
CA LEU A 74 -12.13 -3.58 2.42
C LEU A 74 -11.97 -3.89 3.91
N LEU A 75 -11.71 -5.15 4.25
CA LEU A 75 -11.49 -5.58 5.64
C LEU A 75 -10.28 -4.88 6.26
N GLU A 76 -9.17 -4.80 5.55
CA GLU A 76 -7.97 -4.11 6.04
C GLU A 76 -8.19 -2.62 6.24
N SER A 77 -8.83 -1.95 5.28
CA SER A 77 -9.16 -0.53 5.41
C SER A 77 -10.02 -0.28 6.64
N ARG A 78 -10.95 -1.18 6.96
CA ARG A 78 -11.84 -1.05 8.11
C ARG A 78 -11.14 -1.36 9.43
N MET A 79 -10.31 -2.40 9.47
CA MET A 79 -9.51 -2.72 10.66
C MET A 79 -8.60 -1.55 11.04
N ASN A 80 -7.98 -0.87 10.06
CA ASN A 80 -7.16 0.32 10.29
C ASN A 80 -7.95 1.48 10.91
N SER A 81 -9.22 1.65 10.54
CA SER A 81 -10.13 2.67 11.11
C SER A 81 -10.60 2.32 12.52
N ILE A 82 -10.83 1.03 12.84
CA ILE A 82 -11.27 0.57 14.17
C ILE A 82 -10.15 0.69 15.20
N HIS A 83 -8.89 0.43 14.81
CA HIS A 83 -7.72 0.50 15.70
C HIS A 83 -7.14 1.92 15.87
N GLY A 84 -7.95 2.96 15.64
CA GLY A 84 -7.57 4.39 15.67
C GLY A 84 -7.11 4.96 17.03
N THR A 85 -6.70 4.12 17.99
CA THR A 85 -6.10 4.54 19.27
C THR A 85 -4.56 4.57 19.24
N GLN A 86 -3.91 4.08 18.18
CA GLN A 86 -2.47 4.31 17.94
C GLN A 86 -2.28 5.31 16.80
N GLU A 87 -1.62 6.45 17.08
CA GLU A 87 -1.34 7.56 16.15
C GLU A 87 -0.70 7.15 14.79
N LEU A 88 -0.17 5.94 14.68
CA LEU A 88 0.47 5.39 13.48
C LEU A 88 -0.48 4.60 12.55
N SER A 89 -1.67 4.18 13.01
CA SER A 89 -2.61 3.35 12.23
C SER A 89 -3.32 4.10 11.10
N LEU A 90 -3.41 5.44 11.21
CA LEU A 90 -4.15 6.27 10.27
C LEU A 90 -3.49 6.37 8.88
N TYR A 91 -2.23 5.96 8.76
CA TYR A 91 -1.44 6.12 7.53
C TYR A 91 -0.95 4.79 6.94
N ASN A 92 -1.64 3.69 7.24
CA ASN A 92 -1.32 2.39 6.68
C ASN A 92 -1.52 2.40 5.16
N THR A 93 -0.45 2.11 4.43
CA THR A 93 -0.54 1.90 2.98
C THR A 93 -1.44 0.68 2.69
N PRO A 94 -2.45 0.80 1.82
CA PRO A 94 -3.30 -0.32 1.46
C PRO A 94 -2.51 -1.47 0.83
N ILE A 95 -3.05 -2.68 0.92
CA ILE A 95 -2.48 -3.87 0.28
C ILE A 95 -3.26 -4.16 -1.01
N LEU A 96 -2.51 -4.51 -2.06
CA LEU A 96 -2.98 -4.88 -3.38
C LEU A 96 -3.07 -6.41 -3.48
N TYR A 97 -4.29 -6.88 -3.72
CA TYR A 97 -4.61 -8.28 -3.98
C TYR A 97 -4.81 -8.49 -5.49
N ASP A 98 -3.72 -8.56 -6.26
CA ASP A 98 -3.67 -8.60 -7.74
C ASP A 98 -3.69 -10.01 -8.36
N GLY A 99 -3.83 -11.05 -7.55
CA GLY A 99 -3.81 -12.46 -7.94
C GLY A 99 -2.42 -13.08 -7.89
N THR A 100 -1.40 -12.32 -7.49
CA THR A 100 -0.03 -12.84 -7.42
C THR A 100 0.18 -13.75 -6.20
N ILE A 101 0.95 -14.82 -6.43
CA ILE A 101 1.32 -15.76 -5.36
C ILE A 101 2.32 -15.12 -4.40
N GLY A 102 2.12 -15.36 -3.12
CA GLY A 102 2.99 -14.92 -2.04
C GLY A 102 2.30 -13.91 -1.15
N ARG A 103 3.10 -13.08 -0.46
CA ARG A 103 2.54 -11.99 0.34
C ARG A 103 2.07 -10.87 -0.62
N PRO A 104 0.80 -10.46 -0.57
CA PRO A 104 0.27 -9.38 -1.38
C PRO A 104 1.09 -8.09 -1.21
N ARG A 105 1.17 -7.31 -2.28
CA ARG A 105 2.05 -6.14 -2.38
C ARG A 105 1.37 -4.93 -1.73
N TYR A 106 2.11 -4.02 -1.11
CA TYR A 106 1.55 -2.72 -0.76
C TYR A 106 1.17 -1.94 -2.04
N ASP A 107 0.07 -1.19 -2.04
CA ASP A 107 -0.28 -0.25 -3.09
C ASP A 107 0.34 1.12 -2.80
N ILE A 108 1.59 1.29 -3.23
CA ILE A 108 2.31 2.57 -3.15
C ILE A 108 2.38 3.11 -4.56
N ARG A 109 1.51 4.10 -4.84
CA ARG A 109 1.44 4.79 -6.13
C ARG A 109 2.70 5.61 -6.39
N ARG A 110 3.09 5.70 -7.66
CA ARG A 110 4.26 6.48 -8.09
C ARG A 110 4.10 7.95 -7.72
N GLU A 111 2.93 8.51 -8.00
CA GLU A 111 2.61 9.92 -7.80
C GLU A 111 2.70 10.29 -6.32
N GLN A 112 2.34 9.36 -5.43
CA GLN A 112 2.47 9.52 -3.99
C GLN A 112 3.94 9.62 -3.55
N LEU A 113 4.81 8.76 -4.09
CA LEU A 113 6.25 8.84 -3.82
C LEU A 113 6.86 10.12 -4.39
N GLU A 114 6.53 10.49 -5.63
CA GLU A 114 6.98 11.74 -6.24
C GLU A 114 6.56 12.95 -5.42
N PHE A 115 5.30 13.01 -5.00
CA PHE A 115 4.78 14.07 -4.16
C PHE A 115 5.58 14.19 -2.86
N LEU A 116 5.73 13.10 -2.11
CA LEU A 116 6.45 13.12 -0.83
C LEU A 116 7.93 13.52 -1.00
N LEU A 117 8.59 13.01 -2.04
CA LEU A 117 9.96 13.35 -2.33
C LEU A 117 10.11 14.83 -2.78
N SER A 118 9.15 15.36 -3.55
CA SER A 118 9.11 16.78 -3.93
C SER A 118 9.00 17.71 -2.71
N LYS A 119 8.35 17.24 -1.64
CA LYS A 119 8.23 17.93 -0.34
C LYS A 119 9.46 17.74 0.56
N ARG A 120 10.55 17.19 0.02
CA ARG A 120 11.85 17.01 0.71
C ARG A 120 11.79 16.02 1.88
N PHE A 121 10.78 15.17 1.96
CA PHE A 121 10.79 14.06 2.92
C PHE A 121 11.94 13.09 2.59
N THR A 122 12.67 12.68 3.62
CA THR A 122 13.69 11.63 3.49
C THR A 122 13.02 10.28 3.26
N VAL A 123 13.74 9.32 2.69
CA VAL A 123 13.22 7.94 2.50
C VAL A 123 12.78 7.31 3.82
N THR A 124 13.46 7.62 4.93
CA THR A 124 13.08 7.17 6.27
C THR A 124 11.78 7.82 6.75
N ALA A 125 11.60 9.12 6.52
CA ALA A 125 10.35 9.80 6.84
C ALA A 125 9.18 9.30 5.99
N VAL A 126 9.41 9.05 4.70
CA VAL A 126 8.40 8.43 3.81
C VAL A 126 8.01 7.05 4.31
N ALA A 127 8.97 6.22 4.72
CA ALA A 127 8.69 4.90 5.27
C ALA A 127 7.81 4.96 6.53
N ALA A 128 8.13 5.90 7.43
CA ALA A 128 7.32 6.13 8.64
C ALA A 128 5.91 6.64 8.30
N LEU A 129 5.79 7.60 7.37
CA LEU A 129 4.51 8.15 6.93
C LEU A 129 3.62 7.11 6.25
N LEU A 130 4.21 6.15 5.54
CA LEU A 130 3.47 5.10 4.84
C LEU A 130 3.29 3.83 5.67
N ASN A 131 3.81 3.83 6.89
CA ASN A 131 3.94 2.70 7.80
C ASN A 131 4.46 1.41 7.11
N VAL A 132 5.54 1.55 6.35
CA VAL A 132 6.22 0.43 5.68
C VAL A 132 7.71 0.46 5.98
N SER A 133 8.41 -0.63 5.68
CA SER A 133 9.87 -0.65 5.82
C SER A 133 10.55 0.30 4.82
N VAL A 134 11.70 0.86 5.22
CA VAL A 134 12.58 1.65 4.32
C VAL A 134 12.96 0.84 3.07
N ARG A 135 13.16 -0.48 3.22
CA ARG A 135 13.43 -1.40 2.11
C ARG A 135 12.30 -1.40 1.09
N THR A 136 11.03 -1.39 1.55
CA THR A 136 9.84 -1.32 0.70
C THR A 136 9.81 -0.03 -0.11
N VAL A 137 10.06 1.11 0.53
CA VAL A 137 10.10 2.42 -0.16
C VAL A 137 11.20 2.44 -1.21
N ARG A 138 12.43 2.02 -0.88
CA ARG A 138 13.55 2.00 -1.85
C ARG A 138 13.24 1.11 -3.05
N ARG A 139 12.72 -0.10 -2.81
CA ARG A 139 12.32 -1.00 -3.89
C ARG A 139 11.30 -0.33 -4.82
N ARG A 140 10.30 0.37 -4.25
CA ARG A 140 9.29 1.06 -5.07
C ARG A 140 9.80 2.29 -5.78
N MET A 141 10.79 2.98 -5.22
CA MET A 141 11.50 4.03 -5.93
C MET A 141 12.27 3.44 -7.12
N GLU A 142 12.98 2.32 -6.95
CA GLU A 142 13.71 1.61 -8.00
C GLU A 142 12.77 1.12 -9.12
N ASP A 143 11.65 0.47 -8.75
CA ASP A 143 10.62 -0.01 -9.68
C ASP A 143 10.05 1.13 -10.55
N ASN A 144 10.07 2.37 -10.04
CA ASN A 144 9.60 3.58 -10.73
C ASN A 144 10.73 4.49 -11.25
N GLY A 145 12.00 4.10 -11.15
CA GLY A 145 13.12 4.97 -11.56
C GLY A 145 13.16 6.33 -10.84
N LEU A 146 12.73 6.38 -9.58
CA LEU A 146 12.75 7.59 -8.75
C LEU A 146 14.05 7.67 -7.96
N TYR A 147 14.75 8.80 -8.04
CA TYR A 147 16.00 9.01 -7.32
C TYR A 147 15.93 10.32 -6.53
N VAL A 148 16.30 10.30 -5.25
CA VAL A 148 16.36 11.55 -4.45
C VAL A 148 17.26 12.60 -5.11
N ARG A 149 18.35 12.13 -5.76
CA ARG A 149 19.30 12.99 -6.46
C ARG A 149 18.68 13.76 -7.63
N SER A 150 17.67 13.21 -8.30
CA SER A 150 17.01 13.92 -9.42
C SER A 150 16.17 15.11 -8.95
N LEU A 151 15.98 15.28 -7.63
CA LEU A 151 15.25 16.39 -7.05
C LEU A 151 16.18 17.48 -6.50
N TYR A 152 17.49 17.22 -6.39
CA TYR A 152 18.44 18.25 -6.01
C TYR A 152 18.61 19.26 -7.14
N SER A 153 19.04 20.45 -6.77
CA SER A 153 19.42 21.45 -7.75
C SER A 153 20.58 20.94 -8.59
N THR A 154 20.58 21.26 -9.89
CA THR A 154 21.68 20.97 -10.81
C THR A 154 22.77 22.04 -10.75
N LEU A 155 22.71 22.94 -9.76
CA LEU A 155 23.74 23.97 -9.55
C LEU A 155 25.10 23.31 -9.39
N SER A 156 26.07 23.80 -10.16
CA SER A 156 27.49 23.56 -9.92
C SER A 156 27.93 24.17 -8.59
N ASN A 157 29.09 23.75 -8.08
CA ASN A 157 29.64 24.33 -6.85
C ASN A 157 29.86 25.84 -6.98
N ASP A 158 30.36 26.31 -8.13
CA ASP A 158 30.61 27.74 -8.36
C ASP A 158 29.31 28.56 -8.35
N GLU A 159 28.23 28.01 -8.91
CA GLU A 159 26.91 28.64 -8.87
C GLU A 159 26.31 28.60 -7.46
N LEU A 160 26.52 27.50 -6.72
CA LEU A 160 26.09 27.39 -5.32
C LEU A 160 26.81 28.42 -4.44
N ASP A 161 28.13 28.56 -4.59
CA ASP A 161 28.93 29.56 -3.87
C ASP A 161 28.46 30.98 -4.18
N SER A 162 28.15 31.26 -5.45
CA SER A 162 27.58 32.55 -5.87
C SER A 162 26.23 32.83 -5.20
N VAL A 163 25.34 31.84 -5.12
CA VAL A 163 24.06 31.95 -4.41
C VAL A 163 24.28 32.20 -2.92
N VAL A 164 25.19 31.47 -2.28
CA VAL A 164 25.50 31.61 -0.85
C VAL A 164 26.05 33.00 -0.54
N ILE A 165 27.00 33.50 -1.33
CA ILE A 165 27.56 34.86 -1.19
C ILE A 165 26.46 35.92 -1.36
N SER A 166 25.55 35.73 -2.32
CA SER A 166 24.42 36.66 -2.53
C SER A 166 23.47 36.74 -1.32
N ILE A 167 23.25 35.61 -0.63
CA ILE A 167 22.42 35.55 0.58
C ILE A 167 23.18 36.18 1.75
N GLN A 168 24.45 35.82 1.94
CA GLN A 168 25.29 36.34 3.02
C GLN A 168 25.43 37.87 2.96
N SER A 169 25.68 38.42 1.77
CA SER A 169 25.72 39.87 1.52
C SER A 169 24.38 40.54 1.75
N ARG A 170 23.27 39.92 1.33
CA ARG A 170 21.91 40.44 1.55
C ARG A 170 21.51 40.50 3.02
N PHE A 171 21.94 39.54 3.83
CA PHE A 171 21.57 39.42 5.24
C PHE A 171 22.69 39.84 6.21
N GLY A 172 23.81 40.39 5.72
CA GLY A 172 24.91 40.89 6.55
C GLY A 172 25.66 39.81 7.33
N LEU A 173 25.61 38.56 6.89
CA LEU A 173 26.39 37.47 7.46
C LEU A 173 27.81 37.57 6.89
N CYS A 174 28.75 38.12 7.65
CA CYS A 174 30.13 38.34 7.22
C CYS A 174 30.76 37.03 6.68
N VAL A 175 31.34 37.09 5.48
CA VAL A 175 32.15 36.01 4.90
C VAL A 175 33.41 35.87 5.76
N THR A 176 33.59 34.71 6.40
CA THR A 176 34.81 34.42 7.14
C THR A 176 35.81 33.82 6.17
N ASP A 177 36.70 34.66 5.64
CA ASP A 177 37.91 34.22 4.95
C ASP A 177 38.77 33.38 5.92
N ARG A 178 39.16 32.18 5.47
CA ARG A 178 40.23 31.38 6.07
C ARG A 178 41.18 30.93 4.99
#